data_AF-S4RZ17-F1
#
_entry.id   AF-S4RZ17-F1
#
_cell.length_a   1.000
_cell.length_b   1.000
_cell.length_c   1.000
_cell.angle_alpha   90.00
_cell.angle_beta   90.00
_cell.angle_gamma   90.00
#
_symmetry.space_group_name_H-M   'P 1'
#
loop_
_entity.id
_entity.type
_entity.pdbx_description
1 polymer ?
#
loop_
_entity_poly.entity_id
_entity_poly.type
_entity_poly.pdbx_seq_one_letter_code
_entity_poly.pdbx_strand_id
1 'polypeptide(L)'
;LLHVTPPMGPVNVLKGSAVADAAGWVDVDKGTLQHKRYPNVFGIGDCTNIPTSKTAAAIAAQSAVLDKTISRVMKGKAILHAYDGYTSCPLVTSYKTCVLAEFDFNGQPLETFPFDQGKERRTMYHLKADVMPPLYWHGLLKGLWGGPGIYRKMMHLGFK
;
A
#
# COMPACT_ATOMS: atom_id res chain seq x y z
N LEU A 1 -4.76 27.48 17.94
CA LEU A 1 -4.72 26.77 16.63
C LEU A 1 -5.46 25.45 16.79
N LEU A 2 -6.38 25.12 15.88
CA LEU A 2 -7.10 23.83 15.86
C LEU A 2 -6.88 23.19 14.48
N HIS A 3 -6.40 21.95 14.46
CA HIS A 3 -6.24 21.15 13.24
C HIS A 3 -7.18 19.94 13.32
N VAL A 4 -8.21 19.90 12.47
CA VAL A 4 -9.24 18.85 12.48
C VAL A 4 -9.00 17.88 11.33
N THR A 5 -8.81 16.60 11.65
CA THR A 5 -8.94 15.52 10.66
C THR A 5 -10.42 15.16 10.52
N PRO A 6 -11.03 15.29 9.33
CA PRO A 6 -12.45 15.04 9.17
C PRO A 6 -12.77 13.53 9.34
N PRO A 7 -14.02 13.18 9.70
CA PRO A 7 -14.47 11.80 9.60
C PRO A 7 -14.44 11.36 8.13
N MET A 8 -13.92 10.16 7.88
CA MET A 8 -13.79 9.57 6.55
C MET A 8 -14.54 8.24 6.48
N GLY A 9 -14.92 7.80 5.29
CA GLY A 9 -15.60 6.53 5.06
C GLY A 9 -15.68 6.18 3.58
N PRO A 10 -16.36 5.09 3.21
CA PRO A 10 -16.51 4.71 1.81
C PRO A 10 -17.27 5.78 1.02
N VAL A 11 -16.95 5.90 -0.26
CA VAL A 11 -17.62 6.83 -1.17
C VAL A 11 -19.08 6.43 -1.37
N ASN A 12 -19.98 7.42 -1.47
CA ASN A 12 -21.43 7.18 -1.49
C ASN A 12 -21.89 6.28 -2.63
N VAL A 13 -21.22 6.31 -3.79
CA VAL A 13 -21.54 5.44 -4.93
C VAL A 13 -21.29 3.96 -4.66
N LEU A 14 -20.38 3.63 -3.74
CA LEU A 14 -20.09 2.25 -3.36
C LEU A 14 -21.05 1.74 -2.28
N LYS A 15 -21.52 2.61 -1.38
CA LYS A 15 -22.43 2.22 -0.30
C LYS A 15 -23.72 1.63 -0.87
N GLY A 16 -24.05 0.40 -0.46
CA GLY A 16 -25.22 -0.34 -0.95
C GLY A 16 -25.08 -0.87 -2.39
N SER A 17 -23.95 -0.65 -3.05
CA SER A 17 -23.69 -1.25 -4.36
C SER A 17 -23.45 -2.76 -4.24
N ALA A 18 -23.65 -3.48 -5.34
CA ALA A 18 -23.46 -4.92 -5.38
C ALA A 18 -22.02 -5.35 -5.05
N VAL A 19 -21.03 -4.48 -5.29
CA VAL A 19 -19.60 -4.76 -5.08
C VAL A 19 -19.12 -4.42 -3.66
N ALA A 20 -19.97 -3.82 -2.82
CA ALA A 20 -19.59 -3.43 -1.48
C ALA A 20 -19.81 -4.55 -0.45
N ASP A 21 -19.00 -4.54 0.60
CA ASP A 21 -19.24 -5.27 1.84
C ASP A 21 -20.30 -4.57 2.71
N ALA A 22 -20.59 -5.14 3.88
CA ALA A 22 -21.58 -4.61 4.81
C ALA A 22 -21.25 -3.20 5.32
N ALA A 23 -19.98 -2.79 5.30
CA ALA A 23 -19.52 -1.46 5.72
C ALA A 23 -19.44 -0.46 4.56
N GLY A 24 -19.69 -0.88 3.31
CA GLY A 24 -19.71 -0.03 2.12
C GLY A 24 -18.39 0.02 1.33
N TRP A 25 -17.39 -0.78 1.69
CA TRP A 25 -16.10 -0.86 1.00
C TRP A 25 -16.12 -1.94 -0.09
N VAL A 26 -15.32 -1.83 -1.14
CA VAL A 26 -15.24 -2.88 -2.17
C VAL A 26 -14.75 -4.20 -1.55
N ASP A 27 -15.55 -5.26 -1.70
CA ASP A 27 -15.33 -6.55 -1.04
C ASP A 27 -14.34 -7.44 -1.81
N VAL A 28 -13.05 -7.28 -1.52
CA VAL A 28 -11.97 -7.97 -2.23
C VAL A 28 -11.26 -8.99 -1.36
N ASP A 29 -10.69 -10.01 -1.99
CA ASP A 29 -9.74 -10.90 -1.34
C ASP A 29 -8.45 -10.13 -1.00
N LYS A 30 -8.01 -10.26 0.25
CA LYS A 30 -6.88 -9.50 0.79
C LYS A 30 -5.54 -9.85 0.13
N GLY A 31 -5.38 -11.04 -0.44
CA GLY A 31 -4.11 -11.51 -1.01
C GLY A 31 -4.00 -11.27 -2.52
N THR A 32 -5.13 -11.11 -3.21
CA THR A 32 -5.19 -11.07 -4.68
C THR A 32 -5.81 -9.79 -5.24
N LEU A 33 -6.59 -9.06 -4.44
CA LEU A 33 -7.34 -7.86 -4.81
C LEU A 33 -8.52 -8.10 -5.77
N GLN A 34 -8.84 -9.36 -6.05
CA GLN A 34 -10.03 -9.74 -6.81
C GLN A 34 -11.28 -9.69 -5.91
N HIS A 35 -12.41 -9.25 -6.46
CA HIS A 35 -13.67 -9.23 -5.73
C HIS A 35 -14.15 -10.65 -5.38
N LYS A 36 -14.63 -10.85 -4.15
CA LYS A 36 -14.95 -12.20 -3.64
C LYS A 36 -16.12 -12.88 -4.34
N ARG A 37 -17.06 -12.09 -4.91
CA ARG A 37 -18.27 -12.59 -5.59
C ARG A 37 -18.26 -12.43 -7.10
N TYR A 38 -17.42 -11.55 -7.64
CA TYR A 38 -17.44 -11.16 -9.06
C TYR A 38 -16.03 -11.34 -9.64
N PRO A 39 -15.75 -12.44 -10.35
CA PRO A 39 -14.38 -12.80 -10.73
C PRO A 39 -13.74 -11.84 -11.75
N ASN A 40 -14.53 -10.98 -12.38
CA ASN A 40 -14.07 -9.95 -13.32
C ASN A 40 -14.01 -8.54 -12.68
N VAL A 41 -14.23 -8.42 -11.37
CA VAL A 41 -14.15 -7.14 -10.64
C VAL A 41 -12.95 -7.16 -9.72
N PHE A 42 -12.27 -6.03 -9.62
CA PHE A 42 -11.08 -5.84 -8.80
C PHE A 42 -11.16 -4.51 -8.06
N GLY A 43 -10.45 -4.39 -6.94
CA GLY A 43 -10.39 -3.16 -6.15
C GLY A 43 -8.96 -2.86 -5.70
N ILE A 44 -8.64 -1.58 -5.55
CA ILE A 44 -7.32 -1.11 -5.08
C ILE A 44 -7.48 0.15 -4.22
N GLY A 45 -6.61 0.31 -3.23
CA GLY A 45 -6.51 1.50 -2.42
C GLY A 45 -7.65 1.69 -1.42
N ASP A 46 -7.90 2.96 -1.09
CA ASP A 46 -8.71 3.37 0.05
C ASP A 46 -10.16 2.91 -0.02
N CYS A 47 -10.70 2.64 -1.21
CA CYS A 47 -12.08 2.19 -1.38
C CYS A 47 -12.31 0.72 -1.00
N THR A 48 -11.24 -0.07 -0.80
CA THR A 48 -11.32 -1.50 -0.52
C THR A 48 -11.46 -1.82 0.96
N ASN A 49 -11.88 -3.05 1.27
CA ASN A 49 -11.90 -3.59 2.63
C ASN A 49 -10.61 -4.32 3.03
N ILE A 50 -9.51 -4.07 2.34
CA ILE A 50 -8.21 -4.67 2.68
C ILE A 50 -7.80 -4.19 4.08
N PRO A 51 -7.51 -5.12 5.01
CA PRO A 51 -7.27 -4.79 6.43
C PRO A 51 -5.83 -4.31 6.66
N THR A 52 -5.43 -3.22 5.99
CA THR A 52 -4.16 -2.52 6.20
C THR A 52 -4.39 -1.00 6.21
N SER A 53 -3.36 -0.23 6.52
CA SER A 53 -3.46 1.24 6.47
C SER A 53 -3.70 1.74 5.04
N LYS A 54 -4.63 2.68 4.91
CA LYS A 54 -5.04 3.29 3.64
C LYS A 54 -4.03 4.37 3.23
N THR A 55 -2.97 3.97 2.53
CA THR A 55 -1.86 4.85 2.12
C THR A 55 -1.48 4.68 0.65
N ALA A 56 -0.84 5.70 0.08
CA ALA A 56 -0.28 5.62 -1.27
C ALA A 56 0.82 4.55 -1.40
N ALA A 57 1.56 4.27 -0.32
CA ALA A 57 2.55 3.19 -0.31
C ALA A 57 1.89 1.81 -0.41
N ALA A 58 0.75 1.62 0.26
CA ALA A 58 -0.07 0.42 0.08
C ALA A 58 -0.58 0.31 -1.36
N ILE A 59 -1.09 1.39 -1.95
CA ILE A 59 -1.52 1.42 -3.36
C ILE A 59 -0.39 0.98 -4.30
N ALA A 60 0.84 1.44 -4.08
CA ALA A 60 2.00 1.04 -4.88
C ALA A 60 2.28 -0.47 -4.82
N ALA A 61 2.25 -1.09 -3.63
CA ALA A 61 2.44 -2.54 -3.51
C ALA A 61 1.25 -3.33 -4.07
N GLN A 62 0.04 -2.83 -3.82
CA GLN A 62 -1.21 -3.40 -4.34
C GLN A 62 -1.26 -3.40 -5.87
N SER A 63 -0.78 -2.33 -6.53
CA SER A 63 -0.81 -2.24 -8.00
C SER A 63 0.03 -3.34 -8.65
N ALA A 64 1.21 -3.66 -8.09
CA ALA A 64 2.08 -4.72 -8.59
C ALA A 64 1.49 -6.13 -8.40
N VAL A 65 0.70 -6.34 -7.34
CA VAL A 65 -0.04 -7.59 -7.14
C VAL A 65 -1.23 -7.65 -8.10
N LEU A 66 -2.00 -6.56 -8.19
CA LEU A 66 -3.21 -6.51 -8.98
C LEU A 66 -2.94 -6.67 -10.48
N ASP A 67 -1.85 -6.09 -11.01
CA ASP A 67 -1.40 -6.29 -12.39
C ASP A 67 -1.20 -7.79 -12.70
N LYS A 68 -0.50 -8.50 -11.81
CA LYS A 68 -0.30 -9.95 -11.94
C LYS A 68 -1.60 -10.74 -11.80
N THR A 69 -2.49 -10.35 -10.88
CA THR A 69 -3.79 -10.98 -10.70
C THR A 69 -4.62 -10.86 -11.98
N ILE A 70 -4.81 -9.65 -12.51
CA ILE A 70 -5.59 -9.41 -13.74
C ILE A 70 -4.96 -10.17 -14.91
N SER A 71 -3.64 -10.09 -15.09
CA SER A 71 -2.92 -10.80 -16.16
C SER A 71 -3.14 -12.31 -16.11
N ARG A 72 -3.23 -12.90 -14.91
CA ARG A 72 -3.51 -14.34 -14.73
C ARG A 72 -4.95 -14.68 -15.01
N VAL A 73 -5.90 -13.87 -14.53
CA VAL A 73 -7.34 -14.04 -14.81
C VAL A 73 -7.60 -14.00 -16.32
N MET A 74 -7.03 -13.02 -17.03
CA MET A 74 -7.16 -12.91 -18.49
C MET A 74 -6.60 -14.13 -19.24
N LYS A 75 -5.61 -14.81 -18.66
CA LYS A 75 -4.97 -16.01 -19.24
C LYS A 75 -5.60 -17.32 -18.75
N GLY A 76 -6.68 -17.27 -17.96
CA GLY A 76 -7.28 -18.45 -17.34
C GLY A 76 -6.34 -19.21 -16.40
N LYS A 77 -5.32 -18.53 -15.83
CA LYS A 77 -4.32 -19.13 -14.94
C LYS A 77 -4.73 -18.98 -13.48
N ALA A 78 -4.25 -19.91 -12.64
CA ALA A 78 -4.42 -19.82 -11.20
C ALA A 78 -3.84 -18.49 -10.64
N ILE A 79 -4.65 -17.85 -9.81
CA ILE A 79 -4.30 -16.60 -9.12
C ILE A 79 -3.36 -16.92 -7.96
N LEU A 80 -2.40 -16.03 -7.70
CA LEU A 80 -1.47 -16.16 -6.58
C LEU A 80 -1.84 -15.16 -5.49
N HIS A 81 -2.03 -15.63 -4.26
CA HIS A 81 -2.14 -14.75 -3.09
C HIS A 81 -0.75 -14.21 -2.77
N ALA A 82 -0.52 -12.95 -3.15
CA ALA A 82 0.83 -12.38 -3.14
C ALA A 82 0.92 -11.05 -2.37
N TYR A 83 -0.21 -10.39 -2.08
CA TYR A 83 -0.17 -9.19 -1.24
C TYR A 83 -0.01 -9.57 0.22
N ASP A 84 1.03 -9.01 0.85
CA ASP A 84 1.43 -9.23 2.23
C ASP A 84 0.86 -8.19 3.20
N GLY A 85 0.08 -7.22 2.68
CA GLY A 85 -0.47 -6.13 3.47
C GLY A 85 0.48 -4.94 3.61
N TYR A 86 1.61 -4.94 2.89
CA TYR A 86 2.59 -3.87 2.96
C TYR A 86 1.95 -2.48 2.84
N THR A 87 2.31 -1.62 3.79
CA THR A 87 2.00 -0.20 3.80
C THR A 87 3.16 0.55 4.45
N SER A 88 3.21 1.87 4.23
CA SER A 88 4.19 2.75 4.86
C SER A 88 3.56 4.06 5.31
N CYS A 89 4.00 4.56 6.45
CA CYS A 89 3.63 5.85 7.00
C CYS A 89 4.90 6.62 7.39
N PRO A 90 5.34 7.61 6.58
CA PRO A 90 6.42 8.50 6.96
C PRO A 90 5.90 9.54 7.97
N LEU A 91 6.13 9.26 9.25
CA LEU A 91 5.75 10.09 10.39
C LEU A 91 6.73 11.26 10.52
N VAL A 92 6.37 12.41 9.96
CA VAL A 92 7.18 13.64 10.08
C VAL A 92 7.09 14.13 11.52
N THR A 93 8.19 14.06 12.25
CA THR A 93 8.28 14.44 13.67
C THR A 93 8.84 15.84 13.88
N SER A 94 9.55 16.39 12.87
CA SER A 94 9.98 17.78 12.84
C SER A 94 10.16 18.27 11.40
N TYR A 95 10.53 19.54 11.22
CA TYR A 95 10.93 20.10 9.93
C TYR A 95 12.18 19.46 9.31
N LYS A 96 12.83 18.51 9.99
CA LYS A 96 14.07 17.89 9.54
C LYS A 96 14.13 16.39 9.79
N THR A 97 13.16 15.80 10.48
CA THR A 97 13.19 14.39 10.90
C THR A 97 11.89 13.69 10.61
N CYS A 98 12.01 12.39 10.34
CA CYS A 98 10.89 11.50 10.07
C CYS A 98 11.21 10.13 10.68
N VAL A 99 10.21 9.49 11.26
CA VAL A 99 10.19 8.06 11.56
C VAL A 99 9.50 7.37 10.38
N LEU A 100 10.13 6.38 9.74
CA LEU A 100 9.55 5.70 8.59
C LEU A 100 8.96 4.37 9.05
N ALA A 101 7.66 4.38 9.38
CA ALA A 101 6.96 3.16 9.74
C ALA A 101 6.60 2.35 8.49
N GLU A 102 6.97 1.08 8.44
CA GLU A 102 6.61 0.13 7.39
C GLU A 102 6.17 -1.17 8.05
N PHE A 103 5.04 -1.74 7.62
CA PHE A 103 4.48 -2.92 8.27
C PHE A 103 3.55 -3.73 7.35
N ASP A 104 3.25 -4.96 7.78
CA ASP A 104 2.42 -5.94 7.08
C ASP A 104 1.00 -6.05 7.67
N PHE A 105 0.22 -7.04 7.22
CA PHE A 105 -1.11 -7.33 7.76
C PHE A 105 -1.16 -7.62 9.27
N ASN A 106 -0.06 -8.10 9.85
CA ASN A 106 0.04 -8.46 11.26
C ASN A 106 0.51 -7.27 12.12
N GLY A 107 0.68 -6.09 11.51
CA GLY A 107 1.26 -4.92 12.17
C GLY A 107 2.73 -5.12 12.55
N GLN A 108 3.41 -6.11 11.96
CA GLN A 108 4.83 -6.35 12.23
C GLN A 108 5.68 -5.42 11.38
N PRO A 109 6.77 -4.85 11.93
CA PRO A 109 7.71 -4.05 11.16
C PRO A 109 8.24 -4.79 9.94
N LEU A 110 8.20 -4.12 8.79
CA LEU A 110 8.65 -4.65 7.49
C LEU A 110 9.52 -3.62 6.76
N GLU A 111 10.54 -3.15 7.49
CA GLU A 111 11.44 -2.06 7.11
C GLU A 111 12.24 -2.36 5.83
N THR A 112 12.35 -1.36 4.97
CA THR A 112 13.07 -1.46 3.69
C THR A 112 14.58 -1.36 3.89
N PHE A 113 15.02 -0.46 4.78
CA PHE A 113 16.44 -0.19 4.99
C PHE A 113 17.03 -1.01 6.15
N PRO A 114 18.34 -1.34 6.13
CA PRO A 114 18.97 -2.21 7.13
C PRO A 114 19.39 -1.41 8.38
N PHE A 115 18.52 -0.52 8.84
CA PHE A 115 18.70 0.25 10.06
C PHE A 115 17.34 0.52 10.67
N ASP A 116 17.29 0.60 12.01
CA ASP A 116 16.07 0.88 12.78
C ASP A 116 15.37 2.16 12.29
N GLN A 117 14.24 2.00 11.60
CA GLN A 117 13.43 3.11 11.08
C GLN A 117 12.42 3.65 12.09
N GLY A 118 12.30 3.01 13.27
CA GLY A 118 11.56 3.47 14.44
C GLY A 118 12.19 4.70 15.11
N LYS A 119 13.42 5.05 14.74
CA LYS A 119 14.12 6.26 15.19
C LYS A 119 13.93 7.43 14.24
N GLU A 120 13.92 8.64 14.80
CA GLU A 120 13.90 9.88 14.03
C GLU A 120 15.13 10.00 13.13
N ARG A 121 14.91 10.19 11.82
CA ARG A 121 16.00 10.28 10.85
C ARG A 121 15.80 11.41 9.85
N ARG A 122 16.88 12.15 9.63
CA ARG A 122 16.94 13.18 8.57
C ARG A 122 16.94 12.57 7.17
N THR A 123 17.54 11.39 7.00
CA THR A 123 17.52 10.67 5.73
C THR A 123 16.11 10.28 5.32
N MET A 124 15.28 9.80 6.25
CA MET A 124 13.88 9.45 6.00
C MET A 124 13.02 10.70 5.72
N TYR A 125 13.35 11.83 6.35
CA TYR A 125 12.72 13.10 6.02
C TYR A 125 12.96 13.49 4.56
N HIS A 126 14.22 13.51 4.10
CA HIS A 126 14.55 13.82 2.70
C HIS A 126 13.99 12.79 1.71
N LEU A 127 13.96 11.51 2.10
CA LEU A 127 13.27 10.49 1.31
C LEU A 127 11.80 10.89 1.07
N LYS A 128 11.06 11.23 2.13
CA LYS A 128 9.64 11.64 2.02
C LYS A 128 9.46 13.01 1.36
N ALA A 129 10.32 13.98 1.65
CA ALA A 129 10.17 15.36 1.22
C ALA A 129 10.63 15.59 -0.21
N ASP A 130 11.73 14.96 -0.62
CA ASP A 130 12.45 15.29 -1.85
C ASP A 130 12.44 14.13 -2.87
N VAL A 131 12.42 12.87 -2.41
CA VAL A 131 12.51 11.69 -3.30
C VAL A 131 11.13 11.12 -3.64
N MET A 132 10.22 11.01 -2.68
CA MET A 132 8.89 10.45 -2.90
C MET A 132 8.03 11.25 -3.90
N PRO A 133 8.04 12.62 -3.92
CA PRO A 133 7.25 13.36 -4.90
C PRO A 133 7.61 13.09 -6.37
N PRO A 134 8.88 13.14 -6.82
CA PRO A 134 9.21 12.79 -8.20
C PRO A 134 9.00 11.29 -8.48
N LEU A 135 9.24 10.39 -7.50
CA LEU A 135 8.95 8.97 -7.65
C LEU A 135 7.44 8.71 -7.85
N TYR A 136 6.57 9.48 -7.19
CA TYR A 136 5.13 9.41 -7.39
C TYR A 136 4.76 9.79 -8.84
N TRP A 137 5.18 10.97 -9.31
CA TRP A 137 4.81 11.47 -10.64
C TRP A 137 5.44 10.71 -11.80
N HIS A 138 6.69 10.28 -11.66
CA HIS A 138 7.45 9.67 -12.74
C HIS A 138 7.61 8.15 -12.61
N GLY A 139 7.31 7.58 -11.44
CA GLY A 139 7.34 6.14 -11.18
C GLY A 139 5.94 5.56 -11.03
N LEU A 140 5.27 5.87 -9.91
CA LEU A 140 3.99 5.24 -9.55
C LEU A 140 2.90 5.47 -10.60
N LEU A 141 2.68 6.71 -11.01
CA LEU A 141 1.65 7.02 -12.01
C LEU A 141 1.95 6.47 -13.40
N LYS A 142 3.21 6.13 -13.68
CA LYS A 142 3.63 5.49 -14.94
C LYS A 142 3.65 3.96 -14.87
N GLY A 143 3.22 3.38 -13.75
CA GLY A 143 3.24 1.92 -13.54
C GLY A 143 4.64 1.33 -13.35
N LEU A 144 5.64 2.16 -13.07
CA LEU A 144 7.04 1.73 -12.92
C LEU A 144 7.44 1.48 -11.46
N TRP A 145 6.55 1.74 -10.51
CA TRP A 145 6.79 1.57 -9.08
C TRP A 145 5.75 0.67 -8.42
N GLY A 146 6.21 -0.44 -7.86
CA GLY A 146 5.41 -1.49 -7.22
C GLY A 146 5.63 -1.63 -5.72
N GLY A 147 6.10 -0.57 -5.06
CA GLY A 147 6.56 -0.60 -3.66
C GLY A 147 8.01 -1.09 -3.50
N PRO A 148 8.57 -1.00 -2.28
CA PRO A 148 10.01 -1.18 -2.06
C PRO A 148 10.44 -2.64 -1.85
N GLY A 149 9.57 -3.64 -2.04
CA GLY A 149 9.87 -5.04 -1.69
C GLY A 149 11.15 -5.61 -2.35
N ILE A 150 11.48 -5.18 -3.57
CA ILE A 150 12.74 -5.56 -4.25
C ILE A 150 13.95 -4.93 -3.53
N TYR A 151 13.85 -3.65 -3.17
CA TYR A 151 14.90 -2.93 -2.45
C TYR A 151 15.12 -3.51 -1.06
N ARG A 152 14.05 -3.85 -0.34
CA ARG A 152 14.13 -4.53 0.95
C ARG A 152 14.96 -5.82 0.85
N LYS A 153 14.66 -6.68 -0.13
CA LYS A 153 15.42 -7.92 -0.36
C LYS A 153 16.89 -7.65 -0.69
N MET A 154 17.17 -6.64 -1.51
CA MET A 154 18.53 -6.28 -1.92
C MET A 154 19.35 -5.72 -0.76
N MET A 155 18.77 -4.84 0.05
CA MET A 155 19.46 -4.18 1.16
C MET A 155 19.71 -5.10 2.36
N HIS A 156 18.92 -6.17 2.48
CA HIS A 156 19.12 -7.21 3.48
C HIS A 156 19.94 -8.40 2.94
N LEU A 157 20.32 -8.37 1.67
CA LEU A 157 21.16 -9.42 1.07
C LEU A 157 22.58 -9.33 1.68
N GLY A 158 22.86 -10.18 2.67
CA GLY A 158 24.14 -10.20 3.39
C GLY A 158 24.04 -9.88 4.88
N PHE A 159 22.89 -9.39 5.36
CA PHE A 159 22.58 -9.32 6.78
C PHE A 159 21.84 -10.61 7.16
N LYS A 160 22.53 -11.49 7.91
CA LYS A 160 21.92 -12.68 8.53
C LYS A 160 21.12 -12.29 9.76
#